data_AF-A0AAV1ILE6-F1
#
_entry.id   AF-A0AAV1ILE6-F1
#
_cell.length_a   1.000
_cell.length_b   1.000
_cell.length_c   1.000
_cell.angle_alpha   90.00
_cell.angle_beta   90.00
_cell.angle_gamma   90.00
#
_symmetry.space_group_name_H-M   'P 1'
#
loop_
_entity.id
_entity.type
_entity.pdbx_description
1 polymer ?
#
loop_
_entity_poly.entity_id
_entity_poly.type
_entity_poly.pdbx_seq_one_letter_code
_entity_poly.pdbx_strand_id
1 'polypeptide(L)'
;MARLAIVVIQLLTILSIQRTLADLQVCNGKKIFILDINTFAEEANFPACKLDEAVVIRAKDGIPYLPNTTNVKSGEEGAFHIAAHGGPWHLYEAIRASTYNTEDPDEADFVYVYDHCLYMQWLAQVHTNGRVKPEGSPTYAGDILIRAYNAMLKSPLWQRRNGSNFIFYDPHPGFADGAAEGQFIDIMCNAARSSIHIVAETGQRNTCQDYWTLEKKLLVAPYVPGAVDHNQPLQGFEQAIVPLKQRETLLYWQGGCYPVEPAEEATIYTGKTLRYESALELGDVAPDVDVRCTDTTLGGQHLAFSKVIEDMRKSIFCLVLPGDSASARRTTEIFMSGCIPVFLGPPYGSMPFAKAVDYRGSSYVANVTQYGNWMNTPMLSENPLNDRPGHVQWIWFWVPDADIKQLGDSVLYAEKMKDIIPLLRSIPNKVVKEKLKSLDQERQKFAFQPSVTSQPSAINVVLEHICSTQTGGAAAEAPGSAPAVASRDVAQSPLDAQNRKVRGGIREASGLRLHDQSNYMIVQSAVQAAAHRYAAFRTGESLNVGLYKSAAAASVANEATRAAREMSSDG
;
A
#
# COMPACT_ATOMS: atom_id res chain seq x y z
N MET A 1 -34.68 39.07 -29.40
CA MET A 1 -34.59 37.93 -28.45
C MET A 1 -33.80 36.75 -29.00
N ALA A 2 -34.09 36.20 -30.18
CA ALA A 2 -33.35 35.06 -30.75
C ALA A 2 -31.82 35.29 -30.92
N ARG A 3 -31.39 36.48 -31.37
CA ARG A 3 -29.96 36.82 -31.47
C ARG A 3 -29.25 36.92 -30.12
N LEU A 4 -29.96 37.32 -29.07
CA LEU A 4 -29.42 37.39 -27.71
C LEU A 4 -29.23 35.98 -27.13
N ALA A 5 -30.18 35.07 -27.40
CA ALA A 5 -30.09 33.67 -27.00
C ALA A 5 -28.92 32.93 -27.68
N ILE A 6 -28.67 33.18 -28.98
CA ILE A 6 -27.54 32.58 -29.70
C ILE A 6 -26.20 33.08 -29.15
N VAL A 7 -26.09 34.38 -28.86
CA VAL A 7 -24.87 34.97 -28.28
C VAL A 7 -24.64 34.45 -26.85
N VAL A 8 -25.68 34.26 -26.05
CA VAL A 8 -25.58 33.67 -24.70
C VAL A 8 -25.19 32.19 -24.78
N ILE A 9 -25.76 31.41 -25.71
CA ILE A 9 -25.37 30.02 -25.91
C ILE A 9 -23.91 29.94 -26.37
N GLN A 10 -23.49 30.74 -27.36
CA GLN A 10 -22.10 30.76 -27.81
C GLN A 10 -21.13 31.23 -26.71
N LEU A 11 -21.49 32.23 -25.90
CA LEU A 11 -20.69 32.64 -24.75
C LEU A 11 -20.62 31.56 -23.68
N LEU A 12 -21.71 30.83 -23.41
CA LEU A 12 -21.72 29.71 -22.48
C LEU A 12 -20.91 28.52 -23.02
N THR A 13 -20.96 28.24 -24.32
CA THR A 13 -20.14 27.21 -24.96
C THR A 13 -18.66 27.59 -24.98
N ILE A 14 -18.33 28.85 -25.27
CA ILE A 14 -16.96 29.38 -25.24
C ILE A 14 -16.43 29.44 -23.80
N LEU A 15 -17.22 29.85 -22.81
CA LEU A 15 -16.86 29.82 -21.39
C LEU A 15 -16.74 28.39 -20.86
N SER A 16 -17.57 27.46 -21.34
CA SER A 16 -17.45 26.03 -21.05
C SER A 16 -16.15 25.47 -21.62
N ILE A 17 -15.84 25.75 -22.89
CA ILE A 17 -14.62 25.28 -23.56
C ILE A 17 -13.36 25.93 -22.96
N GLN A 18 -13.39 27.23 -22.64
CA GLN A 18 -12.27 27.94 -22.02
C GLN A 18 -12.03 27.52 -20.57
N ARG A 19 -13.08 27.20 -19.78
CA ARG A 19 -12.91 26.53 -18.48
C ARG A 19 -12.34 25.12 -18.62
N THR A 20 -12.72 24.39 -19.68
CA THR A 20 -12.19 23.03 -19.92
C THR A 20 -10.71 23.05 -20.33
N LEU A 21 -10.22 24.13 -20.93
CA LEU A 21 -8.83 24.25 -21.41
C LEU A 21 -7.89 24.95 -20.42
N ALA A 22 -8.39 25.85 -19.55
CA ALA A 22 -7.56 26.59 -18.60
C ALA A 22 -7.35 25.86 -17.26
N ASP A 23 -8.28 24.98 -16.85
CA ASP A 23 -8.26 24.31 -15.54
C ASP A 23 -7.67 22.88 -15.58
N LEU A 24 -7.18 22.41 -16.74
CA LEU A 24 -6.63 21.06 -16.94
C LEU A 24 -5.12 21.11 -17.22
N GLN A 25 -4.36 21.88 -16.44
CA GLN A 25 -2.88 21.85 -16.45
C GLN A 25 -2.30 20.99 -15.31
N VAL A 26 -2.89 19.82 -15.05
CA VAL A 26 -2.35 18.88 -14.03
C VAL A 26 -0.89 18.53 -14.32
N CYS A 27 -0.53 18.42 -15.60
CA CYS A 27 0.82 18.06 -16.02
C CYS A 27 1.64 19.19 -16.65
N ASN A 28 1.18 20.45 -16.65
CA ASN A 28 1.95 21.60 -17.14
C ASN A 28 2.62 21.38 -18.53
N GLY A 29 1.91 20.71 -19.45
CA GLY A 29 2.42 20.41 -20.80
C GLY A 29 3.31 19.17 -20.90
N LYS A 30 3.64 18.50 -19.79
CA LYS A 30 4.41 17.25 -19.81
C LYS A 30 3.63 16.11 -20.48
N LYS A 31 4.38 15.24 -21.16
CA LYS A 31 3.86 14.09 -21.92
C LYS A 31 4.13 12.77 -21.20
N ILE A 32 3.18 11.86 -21.28
CA ILE A 32 3.24 10.53 -20.71
C ILE A 32 3.03 9.52 -21.83
N PHE A 33 4.02 8.65 -22.04
CA PHE A 33 3.89 7.49 -22.92
C PHE A 33 3.44 6.29 -22.09
N ILE A 34 2.46 5.54 -22.59
CA ILE A 34 2.01 4.30 -21.95
C ILE A 34 2.79 3.14 -22.55
N LEU A 35 3.57 2.45 -21.72
CA LEU A 35 4.25 1.23 -22.08
C LEU A 35 3.44 0.04 -21.57
N ASP A 36 2.66 -0.58 -22.46
CA ASP A 36 1.98 -1.84 -22.16
C ASP A 36 3.00 -2.97 -22.09
N ILE A 37 3.16 -3.57 -20.91
CA ILE A 37 4.18 -4.61 -20.69
C ILE A 37 3.85 -5.91 -21.45
N ASN A 38 2.59 -6.07 -21.90
CA ASN A 38 2.19 -7.22 -22.72
C ASN A 38 2.93 -7.28 -24.05
N THR A 39 3.41 -6.16 -24.60
CA THR A 39 4.17 -6.19 -25.86
C THR A 39 5.45 -7.02 -25.72
N PHE A 40 6.14 -6.92 -24.58
CA PHE A 40 7.30 -7.75 -24.27
C PHE A 40 6.94 -9.22 -24.04
N ALA A 41 5.73 -9.50 -23.55
CA ALA A 41 5.23 -10.87 -23.41
C ALA A 41 4.93 -11.48 -24.79
N GLU A 42 4.27 -10.74 -25.69
CA GLU A 42 3.96 -11.14 -27.06
C GLU A 42 5.21 -11.39 -27.90
N GLU A 43 6.19 -10.49 -27.86
CA GLU A 43 7.47 -10.63 -28.57
C GLU A 43 8.24 -11.89 -28.14
N ALA A 44 8.05 -12.32 -26.89
CA ALA A 44 8.64 -13.53 -26.34
C ALA A 44 7.73 -14.78 -26.50
N ASN A 45 6.68 -14.67 -27.32
CA ASN A 45 5.72 -15.74 -27.67
C ASN A 45 4.95 -16.28 -26.45
N PHE A 46 4.65 -15.42 -25.47
CA PHE A 46 3.77 -15.72 -24.34
C PHE A 46 2.33 -15.32 -24.66
N PRO A 47 1.32 -15.96 -24.03
CA PRO A 47 -0.06 -15.51 -24.17
C PRO A 47 -0.20 -14.09 -23.61
N ALA A 48 -0.50 -13.13 -24.47
CA ALA A 48 -0.78 -11.76 -24.08
C ALA A 48 -1.99 -11.72 -23.15
N CYS A 49 -1.89 -10.94 -22.07
CA CYS A 49 -3.04 -10.60 -21.26
C CYS A 49 -3.62 -9.30 -21.80
N LYS A 50 -4.47 -9.40 -22.82
CA LYS A 50 -5.14 -8.23 -23.37
C LYS A 50 -6.37 -7.89 -22.54
N LEU A 51 -6.26 -6.85 -21.72
CA LEU A 51 -7.38 -6.36 -20.91
C LEU A 51 -8.61 -6.07 -21.78
N ASP A 52 -8.49 -5.42 -22.93
CA ASP A 52 -9.67 -5.08 -23.75
C ASP A 52 -10.38 -6.30 -24.39
N GLU A 53 -9.69 -7.44 -24.50
CA GLU A 53 -10.25 -8.69 -25.01
C GLU A 53 -10.70 -9.63 -23.87
N ALA A 54 -10.03 -9.54 -22.71
CA ALA A 54 -10.24 -10.41 -21.55
C ALA A 54 -11.10 -9.75 -20.47
N VAL A 55 -11.28 -8.44 -20.47
CA VAL A 55 -12.06 -7.71 -19.48
C VAL A 55 -13.37 -7.29 -20.10
N VAL A 56 -14.42 -7.86 -19.54
CA VAL A 56 -15.77 -7.42 -19.88
C VAL A 56 -16.04 -6.21 -19.00
N ILE A 57 -16.21 -5.05 -19.60
CA ILE A 57 -16.82 -3.93 -18.90
C ILE A 57 -18.26 -4.34 -18.65
N ARG A 58 -18.64 -4.52 -17.38
CA ARG A 58 -20.05 -4.76 -17.09
C ARG A 58 -20.81 -3.54 -17.56
N ALA A 59 -21.69 -3.74 -18.54
CA ALA A 59 -22.53 -2.71 -19.15
C ALA A 59 -23.36 -1.89 -18.14
N LYS A 60 -23.42 -2.33 -16.88
CA LYS A 60 -24.28 -1.80 -15.84
C LYS A 60 -23.59 -0.89 -14.83
N ASP A 61 -22.35 -1.16 -14.47
CA ASP A 61 -21.60 -0.39 -13.48
C ASP A 61 -20.24 0.10 -14.00
N GLY A 62 -19.92 -0.20 -15.26
CA GLY A 62 -18.69 0.25 -15.89
C GLY A 62 -17.44 -0.38 -15.29
N ILE A 63 -17.58 -1.39 -14.42
CA ILE A 63 -16.43 -2.00 -13.75
C ILE A 63 -15.79 -3.04 -14.67
N PRO A 64 -14.46 -2.97 -14.85
CA PRO A 64 -13.71 -4.05 -15.46
C PRO A 64 -13.71 -5.30 -14.58
N TYR A 65 -14.07 -6.47 -15.11
CA TYR A 65 -13.82 -7.77 -14.48
C TYR A 65 -13.26 -8.78 -15.47
N LEU A 66 -12.49 -9.75 -14.96
CA LEU A 66 -11.98 -10.89 -15.73
C LEU A 66 -13.01 -12.04 -15.65
N PRO A 67 -13.57 -12.51 -16.78
CA PRO A 67 -14.44 -13.67 -16.84
C PRO A 67 -13.64 -14.94 -16.49
N ASN A 68 -14.36 -16.00 -16.16
CA ASN A 68 -13.75 -17.30 -15.91
C ASN A 68 -13.00 -17.74 -17.16
N THR A 69 -11.70 -18.01 -17.03
CA THR A 69 -10.89 -18.62 -18.09
C THR A 69 -10.37 -19.97 -17.62
N THR A 70 -9.81 -20.76 -18.53
CA THR A 70 -9.10 -22.00 -18.17
C THR A 70 -7.92 -21.77 -17.22
N ASN A 71 -7.42 -20.53 -17.11
CA ASN A 71 -6.27 -20.15 -16.28
C ASN A 71 -6.66 -19.31 -15.04
N VAL A 72 -7.92 -18.92 -14.90
CA VAL A 72 -8.45 -18.11 -13.78
C VAL A 72 -9.88 -18.56 -13.50
N LYS A 73 -10.10 -19.19 -12.33
CA LYS A 73 -11.45 -19.35 -11.80
C LYS A 73 -11.85 -18.04 -11.13
N SER A 74 -12.50 -17.13 -11.86
CA SER A 74 -13.25 -16.05 -11.24
C SER A 74 -14.51 -16.62 -10.57
N GLY A 75 -14.35 -17.01 -9.30
CA GLY A 75 -15.45 -16.83 -8.35
C GLY A 75 -15.72 -15.34 -8.13
N GLU A 76 -16.63 -14.99 -7.22
CA GLU A 76 -16.84 -13.61 -6.75
C GLU A 76 -15.51 -12.93 -6.34
N GLU A 77 -14.52 -13.71 -5.89
CA GLU A 77 -13.15 -13.30 -5.55
C GLU A 77 -12.39 -12.66 -6.74
N GLY A 78 -12.52 -13.19 -7.97
CA GLY A 78 -11.82 -12.64 -9.13
C GLY A 78 -12.32 -11.24 -9.52
N ALA A 79 -13.62 -10.99 -9.39
CA ALA A 79 -14.21 -9.67 -9.59
C ALA A 79 -13.87 -8.71 -8.42
N PHE A 80 -13.77 -9.23 -7.19
CA PHE A 80 -13.41 -8.47 -6.00
C PHE A 80 -11.99 -7.90 -6.08
N HIS A 81 -11.02 -8.72 -6.51
CA HIS A 81 -9.63 -8.30 -6.65
C HIS A 81 -9.47 -7.23 -7.74
N ILE A 82 -10.11 -7.37 -8.89
CA ILE A 82 -9.97 -6.37 -9.96
C ILE A 82 -10.64 -5.04 -9.57
N ALA A 83 -11.79 -5.10 -8.89
CA ALA A 83 -12.50 -3.90 -8.51
C ALA A 83 -11.73 -3.07 -7.48
N ALA A 84 -11.15 -3.70 -6.45
CA ALA A 84 -10.45 -2.98 -5.38
C ALA A 84 -9.04 -2.51 -5.80
N HIS A 85 -8.38 -3.26 -6.69
CA HIS A 85 -7.04 -3.00 -7.20
C HIS A 85 -7.03 -2.29 -8.57
N GLY A 86 -8.16 -1.75 -9.02
CA GLY A 86 -8.33 -1.16 -10.35
C GLY A 86 -7.67 0.22 -10.56
N GLY A 87 -6.88 0.72 -9.61
CA GLY A 87 -6.21 2.02 -9.71
C GLY A 87 -5.34 2.18 -10.97
N PRO A 88 -4.48 1.20 -11.32
CA PRO A 88 -3.71 1.20 -12.56
C PRO A 88 -4.57 1.32 -13.82
N TRP A 89 -5.71 0.63 -13.87
CA TRP A 89 -6.65 0.73 -15.00
C TRP A 89 -7.24 2.14 -15.14
N HIS A 90 -7.67 2.76 -14.04
CA HIS A 90 -8.21 4.12 -14.08
C HIS A 90 -7.15 5.15 -14.52
N LEU A 91 -5.91 4.97 -14.08
CA LEU A 91 -4.80 5.83 -14.50
C LEU A 91 -4.50 5.66 -15.99
N TYR A 92 -4.46 4.43 -16.50
CA TYR A 92 -4.32 4.12 -17.92
C TYR A 92 -5.38 4.84 -18.76
N GLU A 93 -6.66 4.65 -18.44
CA GLU A 93 -7.76 5.27 -19.18
C GLU A 93 -7.68 6.80 -19.15
N ALA A 94 -7.37 7.36 -17.98
CA ALA A 94 -7.27 8.81 -17.85
C ALA A 94 -6.08 9.40 -18.61
N ILE A 95 -4.92 8.74 -18.64
CA ILE A 95 -3.79 9.17 -19.46
C ILE A 95 -4.21 9.12 -20.93
N ARG A 96 -4.73 7.97 -21.40
CA ARG A 96 -5.14 7.73 -22.80
C ARG A 96 -6.17 8.74 -23.29
N ALA A 97 -7.13 9.12 -22.44
CA ALA A 97 -8.16 10.10 -22.75
C ALA A 97 -7.69 11.56 -22.64
N SER A 98 -6.49 11.82 -22.11
CA SER A 98 -5.97 13.17 -21.86
C SER A 98 -5.07 13.70 -22.97
N THR A 99 -4.83 15.01 -22.95
CA THR A 99 -3.82 15.66 -23.80
C THR A 99 -2.38 15.37 -23.38
N TYR A 100 -2.17 14.68 -22.24
CA TYR A 100 -0.84 14.31 -21.76
C TYR A 100 -0.33 13.05 -22.46
N ASN A 101 -1.20 12.22 -23.03
CA ASN A 101 -0.78 11.04 -23.78
C ASN A 101 0.10 11.44 -24.97
N THR A 102 1.13 10.63 -25.22
CA THR A 102 1.86 10.61 -26.49
C THR A 102 2.04 9.16 -26.94
N GLU A 103 1.98 8.94 -28.25
CA GLU A 103 2.32 7.65 -28.87
C GLU A 103 3.81 7.55 -29.20
N ASP A 104 4.54 8.67 -29.15
CA ASP A 104 5.99 8.71 -29.37
C ASP A 104 6.75 8.65 -28.03
N PRO A 105 7.46 7.55 -27.72
CA PRO A 105 8.25 7.46 -26.49
C PRO A 105 9.39 8.49 -26.41
N ASP A 106 9.82 9.07 -27.53
CA ASP A 106 10.91 10.05 -27.57
C ASP A 106 10.42 11.47 -27.19
N GLU A 107 9.13 11.75 -27.33
CA GLU A 107 8.48 12.98 -26.85
C GLU A 107 8.11 12.91 -25.35
N ALA A 108 8.19 11.74 -24.75
CA ALA A 108 7.66 11.49 -23.41
C ALA A 108 8.55 12.04 -22.29
N ASP A 109 7.96 12.82 -21.39
CA ASP A 109 8.59 13.18 -20.12
C ASP A 109 8.60 11.97 -19.18
N PHE A 110 7.51 11.20 -19.17
CA PHE A 110 7.33 10.02 -18.33
C PHE A 110 6.87 8.79 -19.11
N VAL A 111 7.20 7.62 -18.58
CA VAL A 111 6.75 6.33 -19.12
C VAL A 111 5.91 5.63 -18.05
N TYR A 112 4.61 5.51 -18.28
CA TYR A 112 3.73 4.74 -17.41
C TYR A 112 3.76 3.26 -17.82
N VAL A 113 4.23 2.39 -16.93
CA VAL A 113 4.25 0.95 -17.17
C VAL A 113 2.89 0.38 -16.83
N TYR A 114 2.20 -0.11 -17.85
CA TYR A 114 0.89 -0.73 -17.70
C TYR A 114 1.04 -2.25 -17.68
N ASP A 115 0.98 -2.82 -16.49
CA ASP A 115 1.11 -4.26 -16.23
C ASP A 115 -0.14 -4.89 -15.60
N HIS A 116 -1.20 -4.09 -15.46
CA HIS A 116 -2.38 -4.41 -14.65
C HIS A 116 -2.98 -5.78 -14.98
N CYS A 117 -3.02 -6.18 -16.26
CA CYS A 117 -3.62 -7.46 -16.66
C CYS A 117 -2.85 -8.65 -16.07
N LEU A 118 -1.54 -8.69 -16.31
CA LEU A 118 -0.67 -9.76 -15.86
C LEU A 118 -0.57 -9.77 -14.34
N TYR A 119 -0.49 -8.58 -13.73
CA TYR A 119 -0.50 -8.43 -12.27
C TYR A 119 -1.78 -9.00 -11.67
N MET A 120 -2.95 -8.72 -12.27
CA MET A 120 -4.23 -9.19 -11.75
C MET A 120 -4.45 -10.68 -11.94
N GLN A 121 -3.98 -11.24 -13.06
CA GLN A 121 -3.95 -12.69 -13.24
C GLN A 121 -3.03 -13.36 -12.22
N TRP A 122 -1.87 -12.78 -11.96
CA TRP A 122 -0.95 -13.28 -10.94
C TRP A 122 -1.59 -13.23 -9.55
N LEU A 123 -2.23 -12.12 -9.19
CA LEU A 123 -2.96 -11.98 -7.93
C LEU A 123 -4.09 -13.01 -7.78
N ALA A 124 -4.89 -13.22 -8.82
CA ALA A 124 -5.92 -14.24 -8.80
C ALA A 124 -5.34 -15.66 -8.66
N GLN A 125 -4.16 -15.93 -9.22
CA GLN A 125 -3.49 -17.23 -9.07
C GLN A 125 -2.95 -17.45 -7.65
N VAL A 126 -2.36 -16.42 -7.03
CA VAL A 126 -1.85 -16.50 -5.65
C VAL A 126 -2.98 -16.70 -4.65
N HIS A 127 -4.05 -15.90 -4.73
CA HIS A 127 -5.19 -15.98 -3.79
C HIS A 127 -6.09 -17.20 -4.00
N THR A 128 -5.94 -17.95 -5.09
CA THR A 128 -6.61 -19.24 -5.27
C THR A 128 -5.81 -20.41 -4.68
N ASN A 129 -4.74 -20.15 -3.91
CA ASN A 129 -3.87 -21.14 -3.26
C ASN A 129 -3.36 -22.22 -4.22
N GLY A 130 -2.95 -21.84 -5.44
CA GLY A 130 -2.42 -22.77 -6.44
C GLY A 130 -3.43 -23.79 -6.99
N ARG A 131 -4.72 -23.68 -6.66
CA ARG A 131 -5.79 -24.57 -7.16
C ARG A 131 -5.97 -24.51 -8.68
N VAL A 132 -5.38 -23.52 -9.34
CA VAL A 132 -5.51 -23.31 -10.78
C VAL A 132 -4.28 -23.84 -11.54
N LYS A 133 -3.04 -23.60 -11.09
CA LYS A 133 -1.77 -24.24 -11.56
C LYS A 133 -0.63 -24.07 -10.52
N PRO A 134 0.34 -25.00 -10.44
CA PRO A 134 1.53 -24.81 -9.60
C PRO A 134 2.48 -23.73 -10.17
N GLU A 135 3.18 -23.06 -9.27
CA GLU A 135 4.26 -22.12 -9.56
C GLU A 135 5.37 -22.81 -10.39
N GLY A 136 5.96 -22.12 -11.38
CA GLY A 136 6.93 -22.67 -12.32
C GLY A 136 6.34 -23.31 -13.60
N SER A 137 5.02 -23.27 -13.78
CA SER A 137 4.41 -23.52 -15.09
C SER A 137 4.84 -22.43 -16.09
N PRO A 138 5.17 -22.75 -17.35
CA PRO A 138 5.45 -21.74 -18.38
C PRO A 138 4.25 -20.81 -18.69
N THR A 139 3.09 -21.04 -18.05
CA THR A 139 1.87 -20.23 -18.14
C THR A 139 1.52 -19.54 -16.82
N TYR A 140 2.42 -19.54 -15.83
CA TYR A 140 2.24 -18.83 -14.57
C TYR A 140 2.36 -17.32 -14.81
N ALA A 141 1.34 -16.56 -14.40
CA ALA A 141 1.26 -15.13 -14.72
C ALA A 141 2.39 -14.33 -14.05
N GLY A 142 2.80 -14.73 -12.85
CA GLY A 142 3.97 -14.14 -12.18
C GLY A 142 5.26 -14.32 -12.98
N ASP A 143 5.51 -15.50 -13.55
CA ASP A 143 6.72 -15.75 -14.35
C ASP A 143 6.72 -14.93 -15.65
N ILE A 144 5.55 -14.79 -16.30
CA ILE A 144 5.39 -13.97 -17.49
C ILE A 144 5.67 -12.51 -17.15
N LEU A 145 5.09 -12.01 -16.05
CA LEU A 145 5.30 -10.65 -15.56
C LEU A 145 6.79 -10.37 -15.30
N ILE A 146 7.49 -11.24 -14.57
CA ILE A 146 8.92 -11.10 -14.29
C ILE A 146 9.76 -11.09 -15.56
N ARG A 147 9.45 -11.96 -16.53
CA ARG A 147 10.15 -11.98 -17.82
C ARG A 147 9.93 -10.70 -18.62
N ALA A 148 8.69 -10.20 -18.66
CA ALA A 148 8.35 -8.98 -19.35
C ALA A 148 9.06 -7.76 -18.72
N TYR A 149 9.12 -7.68 -17.38
CA TYR A 149 9.93 -6.69 -16.67
C TYR A 149 11.42 -6.79 -17.04
N ASN A 150 12.00 -7.99 -17.02
CA ASN A 150 13.39 -8.19 -17.40
C ASN A 150 13.70 -7.81 -18.86
N ALA A 151 12.74 -7.97 -19.77
CA ALA A 151 12.85 -7.49 -21.14
C ALA A 151 12.78 -5.96 -21.22
N MET A 152 11.82 -5.35 -20.51
CA MET A 152 11.71 -3.88 -20.39
C MET A 152 13.00 -3.24 -19.86
N LEU A 153 13.61 -3.80 -18.80
CA LEU A 153 14.87 -3.30 -18.23
C LEU A 153 16.04 -3.32 -19.22
N LYS A 154 15.98 -4.17 -20.25
CA LYS A 154 16.99 -4.26 -21.33
C LYS A 154 16.65 -3.37 -22.53
N SER A 155 15.46 -2.78 -22.57
CA SER A 155 15.02 -1.95 -23.70
C SER A 155 15.80 -0.64 -23.78
N PRO A 156 15.98 -0.07 -24.99
CA PRO A 156 16.58 1.26 -25.14
C PRO A 156 15.83 2.33 -24.35
N LEU A 157 14.49 2.24 -24.28
CA LEU A 157 13.65 3.21 -23.57
C LEU A 157 14.01 3.28 -22.08
N TRP A 158 14.21 2.12 -21.43
CA TRP A 158 14.66 2.05 -20.04
C TRP A 158 16.07 2.62 -19.87
N GLN A 159 17.01 2.17 -20.71
CA GLN A 159 18.43 2.48 -20.57
C GLN A 159 18.73 3.98 -20.73
N ARG A 160 17.98 4.69 -21.58
CA ARG A 160 18.17 6.14 -21.83
C ARG A 160 18.18 6.99 -20.56
N ARG A 161 17.36 6.66 -19.57
CA ARG A 161 17.22 7.43 -18.32
C ARG A 161 17.35 6.56 -17.06
N ASN A 162 17.83 5.32 -17.23
CA ASN A 162 17.95 4.32 -16.17
C ASN A 162 16.69 4.24 -15.29
N GLY A 163 15.51 4.14 -15.94
CA GLY A 163 14.21 4.06 -15.27
C GLY A 163 13.73 5.32 -14.53
N SER A 164 14.49 6.41 -14.47
CA SER A 164 14.19 7.53 -13.57
C SER A 164 12.91 8.32 -13.89
N ASN A 165 12.36 8.13 -15.08
CA ASN A 165 11.08 8.69 -15.52
C ASN A 165 9.98 7.64 -15.70
N PHE A 166 10.21 6.40 -15.26
CA PHE A 166 9.22 5.35 -15.28
C PHE A 166 8.28 5.50 -14.08
N ILE A 167 7.03 5.07 -14.26
CA ILE A 167 6.00 5.08 -13.24
C ILE A 167 5.48 3.65 -13.09
N PHE A 168 5.52 3.13 -11.88
CA PHE A 168 4.94 1.84 -11.49
C PHE A 168 3.77 2.07 -10.55
N TYR A 169 2.64 1.42 -10.82
CA TYR A 169 1.49 1.44 -9.93
C TYR A 169 1.23 0.04 -9.42
N ASP A 170 1.58 -0.20 -8.16
CA ASP A 170 1.47 -1.47 -7.44
C ASP A 170 0.24 -1.42 -6.51
N PRO A 171 -0.92 -1.98 -6.93
CA PRO A 171 -2.20 -1.73 -6.26
C PRO A 171 -2.49 -2.68 -5.09
N HIS A 172 -1.61 -3.64 -4.78
CA HIS A 172 -1.81 -4.62 -3.71
C HIS A 172 -0.63 -4.60 -2.73
N PRO A 173 -0.84 -4.62 -1.40
CA PRO A 173 0.18 -4.40 -0.36
C PRO A 173 1.26 -5.49 -0.21
N GLY A 174 1.43 -6.34 -1.22
CA GLY A 174 2.36 -7.48 -1.22
C GLY A 174 1.64 -8.82 -1.23
N PHE A 175 2.33 -9.83 -1.75
CA PHE A 175 2.06 -11.24 -1.54
C PHE A 175 2.96 -11.64 -0.34
N ALA A 176 2.90 -12.83 0.25
CA ALA A 176 3.85 -13.17 1.33
C ALA A 176 4.76 -14.34 0.95
N ASP A 177 4.44 -15.06 -0.12
CA ASP A 177 4.82 -16.47 -0.23
C ASP A 177 5.15 -16.92 -1.67
N GLY A 178 5.22 -16.02 -2.67
CA GLY A 178 5.45 -16.40 -4.07
C GLY A 178 6.92 -16.29 -4.52
N ALA A 179 7.44 -17.28 -5.25
CA ALA A 179 8.77 -17.21 -5.88
C ALA A 179 8.88 -16.05 -6.91
N ALA A 180 7.78 -15.71 -7.59
CA ALA A 180 7.73 -14.54 -8.46
C ALA A 180 7.74 -13.21 -7.66
N GLU A 181 7.22 -13.22 -6.44
CA GLU A 181 7.14 -12.01 -5.63
C GLU A 181 8.52 -11.51 -5.20
N GLY A 182 9.37 -12.40 -4.69
CA GLY A 182 10.71 -11.98 -4.27
C GLY A 182 11.49 -11.32 -5.41
N GLN A 183 11.30 -11.81 -6.65
CA GLN A 183 11.89 -11.21 -7.84
C GLN A 183 11.23 -9.88 -8.22
N PHE A 184 9.90 -9.77 -8.11
CA PHE A 184 9.19 -8.51 -8.35
C PHE A 184 9.66 -7.42 -7.39
N ILE A 185 9.71 -7.73 -6.09
CA ILE A 185 10.21 -6.83 -5.05
C ILE A 185 11.66 -6.45 -5.32
N ASP A 186 12.53 -7.40 -5.69
CA ASP A 186 13.92 -7.11 -6.05
C ASP A 186 14.02 -6.13 -7.24
N ILE A 187 13.24 -6.35 -8.31
CA ILE A 187 13.17 -5.44 -9.44
C ILE A 187 12.71 -4.06 -8.98
N MET A 188 11.64 -3.96 -8.19
CA MET A 188 11.10 -2.69 -7.72
C MET A 188 12.07 -1.93 -6.80
N CYS A 189 12.72 -2.63 -5.87
CA CYS A 189 13.63 -2.05 -4.89
C CYS A 189 15.02 -1.73 -5.45
N ASN A 190 15.52 -2.49 -6.43
CA ASN A 190 16.90 -2.36 -6.90
C ASN A 190 16.97 -1.78 -8.31
N ALA A 191 16.32 -2.40 -9.29
CA ALA A 191 16.37 -1.93 -10.68
C ALA A 191 15.55 -0.64 -10.86
N ALA A 192 14.31 -0.63 -10.38
CA ALA A 192 13.37 0.48 -10.52
C ALA A 192 13.41 1.49 -9.37
N ARG A 193 14.44 1.47 -8.53
CA ARG A 193 14.60 2.38 -7.38
C ARG A 193 14.55 3.87 -7.75
N SER A 194 14.96 4.23 -8.96
CA SER A 194 14.98 5.63 -9.43
C SER A 194 13.61 6.11 -9.94
N SER A 195 12.65 5.21 -10.08
CA SER A 195 11.36 5.43 -10.73
C SER A 195 10.36 6.07 -9.76
N ILE A 196 9.19 6.43 -10.28
CA ILE A 196 8.03 6.86 -9.50
C ILE A 196 7.23 5.61 -9.13
N HIS A 197 6.87 5.48 -7.85
CA HIS A 197 6.15 4.34 -7.30
C HIS A 197 4.83 4.83 -6.71
N ILE A 198 3.72 4.35 -7.25
CA ILE A 198 2.39 4.50 -6.67
C ILE A 198 2.06 3.15 -6.04
N VAL A 199 1.81 3.14 -4.74
CA VAL A 199 1.66 1.91 -3.96
C VAL A 199 0.36 1.95 -3.16
N ALA A 200 -0.21 0.79 -2.87
CA ALA A 200 -1.26 0.68 -1.86
C ALA A 200 -0.71 1.02 -0.46
N GLU A 201 0.54 0.69 -0.18
CA GLU A 201 1.18 0.93 1.11
C GLU A 201 2.66 1.27 0.99
N THR A 202 3.07 2.17 1.87
CA THR A 202 4.48 2.42 2.18
C THR A 202 5.24 1.13 2.55
N GLY A 203 4.59 0.22 3.26
CA GLY A 203 5.13 -1.09 3.64
C GLY A 203 5.74 -1.88 2.47
N GLN A 204 5.17 -1.76 1.27
CA GLN A 204 5.63 -2.45 0.06
C GLN A 204 7.03 -2.03 -0.41
N ARG A 205 7.53 -0.90 0.09
CA ARG A 205 8.88 -0.39 -0.23
C ARG A 205 9.75 -0.24 1.02
N ASN A 206 9.21 -0.44 2.23
CA ASN A 206 9.97 -0.38 3.48
C ASN A 206 11.09 -1.41 3.57
N THR A 207 11.02 -2.51 2.80
CA THR A 207 12.07 -3.54 2.72
C THR A 207 13.23 -3.16 1.81
N CYS A 208 13.11 -2.09 1.01
CA CYS A 208 14.20 -1.61 0.19
C CYS A 208 15.30 -0.99 1.08
N GLN A 209 16.58 -1.35 0.86
CA GLN A 209 17.71 -0.92 1.71
C GLN A 209 17.83 0.60 1.91
N ASP A 210 17.29 1.41 0.99
CA ASP A 210 17.33 2.87 1.00
C ASP A 210 15.93 3.51 0.91
N TYR A 211 14.91 2.94 1.56
CA TYR A 211 13.52 3.44 1.52
C TYR A 211 13.38 4.96 1.66
N TRP A 212 14.14 5.58 2.57
CA TRP A 212 14.12 7.03 2.81
C TRP A 212 14.50 7.88 1.59
N THR A 213 15.22 7.33 0.61
CA THR A 213 15.54 7.99 -0.66
C THR A 213 14.40 7.93 -1.68
N LEU A 214 13.43 7.03 -1.47
CA LEU A 214 12.25 6.84 -2.32
C LEU A 214 11.09 7.78 -1.96
N GLU A 215 11.09 8.38 -0.77
CA GLU A 215 9.94 9.12 -0.21
C GLU A 215 9.44 10.27 -1.09
N LYS A 216 10.31 10.85 -1.92
CA LYS A 216 9.94 11.93 -2.87
C LYS A 216 9.28 11.44 -4.15
N LYS A 217 9.42 10.15 -4.46
CA LYS A 217 8.92 9.50 -5.67
C LYS A 217 7.88 8.42 -5.35
N LEU A 218 7.51 8.30 -4.08
CA LEU A 218 6.53 7.36 -3.58
C LEU A 218 5.22 8.11 -3.30
N LEU A 219 4.12 7.55 -3.80
CA LEU A 219 2.77 7.98 -3.47
C LEU A 219 1.97 6.79 -2.98
N VAL A 220 1.45 6.87 -1.77
CA VAL A 220 0.45 5.92 -1.28
C VAL A 220 -0.90 6.32 -1.84
N ALA A 221 -1.52 5.45 -2.63
CA ALA A 221 -2.84 5.64 -3.22
C ALA A 221 -3.87 4.75 -2.52
N PRO A 222 -5.12 5.23 -2.33
CA PRO A 222 -6.19 4.42 -1.78
C PRO A 222 -6.63 3.37 -2.78
N TYR A 223 -7.30 2.34 -2.28
CA TYR A 223 -7.98 1.37 -3.13
C TYR A 223 -9.19 2.02 -3.81
N VAL A 224 -9.55 1.46 -4.96
CA VAL A 224 -10.76 1.86 -5.68
C VAL A 224 -11.99 1.48 -4.84
N PRO A 225 -13.01 2.36 -4.72
CA PRO A 225 -14.24 2.02 -4.03
C PRO A 225 -14.97 0.95 -4.83
N GLY A 226 -15.40 -0.15 -4.21
CA GLY A 226 -16.04 -1.18 -5.02
C GLY A 226 -17.48 -0.82 -5.36
N ALA A 227 -17.88 -0.99 -6.62
CA ALA A 227 -19.29 -1.14 -6.98
C ALA A 227 -19.63 -2.62 -6.91
N VAL A 228 -20.27 -3.01 -5.81
CA VAL A 228 -20.71 -4.40 -5.63
C VAL A 228 -22.14 -4.44 -5.13
N ASP A 229 -22.99 -3.60 -5.70
CA ASP A 229 -24.37 -4.00 -5.92
C ASP A 229 -24.60 -3.96 -7.43
N HIS A 230 -24.80 -5.13 -8.02
CA HIS A 230 -25.00 -5.36 -9.45
C HIS A 230 -26.18 -4.56 -10.04
N ASN A 231 -26.90 -3.78 -9.23
CA ASN A 231 -28.08 -3.00 -9.59
C ASN A 231 -27.97 -1.48 -9.38
N GLN A 232 -26.87 -0.95 -8.84
CA GLN A 232 -26.78 0.46 -8.47
C GLN A 232 -25.43 1.05 -8.94
N PRO A 233 -25.40 2.14 -9.72
CA PRO A 233 -24.15 2.89 -9.93
C PRO A 233 -23.58 3.32 -8.57
N LEU A 234 -22.29 3.64 -8.49
CA LEU A 234 -21.67 4.22 -7.29
C LEU A 234 -22.30 5.61 -6.99
N GLN A 235 -23.52 5.61 -6.45
CA GLN A 235 -24.32 6.81 -6.20
C GLN A 235 -23.68 7.73 -5.15
N GLY A 236 -22.63 7.28 -4.45
CA GLY A 236 -21.94 8.07 -3.43
C GLY A 236 -21.28 9.35 -3.96
N PHE A 237 -20.82 9.37 -5.22
CA PHE A 237 -20.07 10.51 -5.78
C PHE A 237 -20.90 11.78 -5.89
N GLU A 238 -22.17 11.65 -6.29
CA GLU A 238 -23.07 12.76 -6.59
C GLU A 238 -23.93 13.16 -5.39
N GLN A 239 -24.04 12.30 -4.39
CA GLN A 239 -24.89 12.56 -3.24
C GLN A 239 -24.22 13.48 -2.23
N ALA A 240 -24.89 14.59 -1.89
CA ALA A 240 -24.46 15.49 -0.83
C ALA A 240 -24.25 14.75 0.50
N ILE A 241 -23.30 15.24 1.30
CA ILE A 241 -23.09 14.78 2.68
C ILE A 241 -24.37 15.00 3.49
N VAL A 242 -24.82 13.95 4.19
CA VAL A 242 -26.00 14.02 5.07
C VAL A 242 -25.74 15.03 6.19
N PRO A 243 -26.62 16.02 6.42
CA PRO A 243 -26.44 17.00 7.49
C PRO A 243 -26.34 16.34 8.87
N LEU A 244 -25.51 16.88 9.76
CA LEU A 244 -25.27 16.34 11.11
C LEU A 244 -26.57 16.03 11.90
N LYS A 245 -27.60 16.86 11.76
CA LYS A 245 -28.90 16.68 12.46
C LYS A 245 -29.72 15.46 12.01
N GLN A 246 -29.33 14.82 10.90
CA GLN A 246 -29.98 13.64 10.32
C GLN A 246 -29.12 12.37 10.52
N ARG A 247 -28.06 12.46 11.33
CA ARG A 247 -27.17 11.35 11.64
C ARG A 247 -27.52 10.82 13.03
N GLU A 248 -27.88 9.55 13.08
CA GLU A 248 -28.42 8.89 14.28
C GLU A 248 -27.38 7.99 14.95
N THR A 249 -26.40 7.50 14.17
CA THR A 249 -25.32 6.66 14.66
C THR A 249 -24.09 7.53 14.98
N LEU A 250 -23.56 7.42 16.20
CA LEU A 250 -22.33 8.08 16.62
C LEU A 250 -21.12 7.48 15.92
N LEU A 251 -20.90 6.16 16.08
CA LEU A 251 -19.74 5.45 15.55
C LEU A 251 -20.20 4.20 14.81
N TYR A 252 -19.68 4.01 13.61
CA TYR A 252 -20.03 2.90 12.76
C TYR A 252 -18.81 2.14 12.25
N TRP A 253 -18.89 0.81 12.28
CA TRP A 253 -18.03 -0.08 11.55
C TRP A 253 -18.66 -1.45 11.38
N GLN A 254 -18.44 -2.05 10.23
CA GLN A 254 -18.71 -3.47 10.06
C GLN A 254 -17.72 -4.08 9.07
N GLY A 255 -17.41 -5.35 9.25
CA GLY A 255 -16.58 -6.08 8.31
C GLY A 255 -16.30 -7.51 8.75
N GLY A 256 -15.67 -8.26 7.85
CA GLY A 256 -15.19 -9.60 8.16
C GLY A 256 -14.11 -9.56 9.23
N CYS A 257 -14.24 -10.44 10.22
CA CYS A 257 -13.32 -10.62 11.34
C CYS A 257 -13.47 -12.00 11.94
N TYR A 258 -12.45 -12.46 12.66
CA TYR A 258 -12.41 -13.79 13.26
C TYR A 258 -11.63 -13.76 14.57
N PRO A 259 -12.03 -14.50 15.62
CA PRO A 259 -11.34 -14.55 16.90
C PRO A 259 -9.90 -15.04 16.75
N VAL A 260 -9.72 -16.29 16.32
CA VAL A 260 -8.44 -16.99 16.09
C VAL A 260 -8.77 -18.20 15.21
N GLU A 261 -7.94 -18.55 14.22
CA GLU A 261 -8.13 -19.78 13.43
C GLU A 261 -7.63 -21.04 14.16
N PRO A 262 -8.15 -22.24 13.83
CA PRO A 262 -7.57 -23.50 14.28
C PRO A 262 -6.07 -23.56 13.95
N ALA A 263 -5.29 -24.24 14.79
CA ALA A 263 -3.82 -24.25 14.76
C ALA A 263 -3.15 -24.62 13.41
N GLU A 264 -3.90 -25.13 12.44
CA GLU A 264 -3.40 -25.51 11.11
C GLU A 264 -3.33 -24.33 10.10
N GLU A 265 -3.98 -23.19 10.37
CA GLU A 265 -4.03 -22.02 9.46
C GLU A 265 -3.45 -20.72 10.09
N ALA A 266 -2.86 -20.84 11.28
CA ALA A 266 -2.54 -19.73 12.21
C ALA A 266 -1.41 -18.76 11.79
N THR A 267 -0.95 -18.75 10.54
CA THR A 267 0.29 -18.06 10.16
C THR A 267 0.12 -16.62 9.66
N ILE A 268 -1.07 -16.14 9.23
CA ILE A 268 -1.12 -14.90 8.39
C ILE A 268 -2.16 -13.80 8.78
N TYR A 269 -3.13 -13.98 9.70
CA TYR A 269 -4.27 -13.04 9.76
C TYR A 269 -4.38 -12.12 10.99
N THR A 270 -3.46 -11.15 11.15
CA THR A 270 -3.50 -10.15 12.22
C THR A 270 -4.64 -9.14 12.08
N GLY A 271 -4.98 -8.73 10.86
CA GLY A 271 -5.99 -7.71 10.60
C GLY A 271 -7.42 -8.13 10.92
N LYS A 272 -7.78 -9.41 10.69
CA LYS A 272 -9.12 -9.94 10.98
C LYS A 272 -9.35 -10.12 12.49
N THR A 273 -8.32 -10.53 13.22
CA THR A 273 -8.35 -10.63 14.70
C THR A 273 -8.46 -9.25 15.34
N LEU A 274 -7.70 -8.25 14.90
CA LEU A 274 -7.84 -6.89 15.42
C LEU A 274 -9.25 -6.32 15.22
N ARG A 275 -9.84 -6.58 14.06
CA ARG A 275 -11.23 -6.24 13.76
C ARG A 275 -12.21 -6.95 14.70
N TYR A 276 -11.96 -8.23 15.00
CA TYR A 276 -12.77 -9.00 15.96
C TYR A 276 -12.71 -8.40 17.36
N GLU A 277 -11.50 -8.21 17.90
CA GLU A 277 -11.30 -7.67 19.26
C GLU A 277 -11.86 -6.25 19.39
N SER A 278 -11.70 -5.43 18.34
CA SER A 278 -12.30 -4.09 18.30
C SER A 278 -13.84 -4.15 18.33
N ALA A 279 -14.44 -5.12 17.61
CA ALA A 279 -15.88 -5.33 17.63
C ALA A 279 -16.38 -5.85 18.99
N LEU A 280 -15.59 -6.65 19.72
CA LEU A 280 -15.94 -7.06 21.07
C LEU A 280 -15.91 -5.88 22.07
N GLU A 281 -14.92 -5.00 21.96
CA GLU A 281 -14.73 -3.88 22.89
C GLU A 281 -15.68 -2.70 22.61
N LEU A 282 -16.07 -2.50 21.35
CA LEU A 282 -16.91 -1.38 20.92
C LEU A 282 -18.34 -1.79 20.55
N GLY A 283 -18.59 -3.06 20.28
CA GLY A 283 -19.93 -3.57 19.97
C GLY A 283 -20.85 -3.47 21.18
N ASP A 284 -22.11 -3.09 20.93
CA ASP A 284 -23.19 -3.00 21.92
C ASP A 284 -22.90 -2.11 23.16
N VAL A 285 -21.85 -1.29 23.12
CA VAL A 285 -21.50 -0.38 24.23
C VAL A 285 -22.51 0.75 24.41
N ALA A 286 -23.26 1.09 23.35
CA ALA A 286 -24.35 2.05 23.39
C ALA A 286 -25.29 1.87 22.18
N PRO A 287 -26.56 2.33 22.27
CA PRO A 287 -27.53 2.19 21.17
C PRO A 287 -27.17 2.94 19.88
N ASP A 288 -26.35 3.99 19.99
CA ASP A 288 -25.86 4.83 18.88
C ASP A 288 -24.47 4.39 18.37
N VAL A 289 -23.97 3.23 18.81
CA VAL A 289 -22.70 2.65 18.35
C VAL A 289 -22.98 1.34 17.64
N ASP A 290 -22.61 1.26 16.36
CA ASP A 290 -22.80 0.07 15.54
C ASP A 290 -21.45 -0.40 15.01
N VAL A 291 -20.73 -1.14 15.85
CA VAL A 291 -19.44 -1.76 15.53
C VAL A 291 -19.62 -3.27 15.59
N ARG A 292 -19.62 -3.96 14.44
CA ARG A 292 -20.01 -5.39 14.36
C ARG A 292 -19.14 -6.24 13.46
N CYS A 293 -18.91 -7.47 13.92
CA CYS A 293 -18.33 -8.51 13.09
C CYS A 293 -19.38 -9.11 12.15
N THR A 294 -19.08 -9.19 10.85
CA THR A 294 -20.02 -9.74 9.86
C THR A 294 -19.76 -11.20 9.53
N ASP A 295 -18.81 -11.86 10.20
CA ASP A 295 -18.52 -13.25 9.92
C ASP A 295 -19.68 -14.17 10.33
N THR A 296 -20.14 -14.99 9.38
CA THR A 296 -21.30 -15.86 9.57
C THR A 296 -21.04 -17.04 10.51
N THR A 297 -19.79 -17.48 10.66
CA THR A 297 -19.43 -18.58 11.58
C THR A 297 -19.57 -18.14 13.04
N LEU A 298 -19.43 -16.83 13.29
CA LEU A 298 -19.67 -16.19 14.58
C LEU A 298 -21.11 -15.71 14.77
N GLY A 299 -22.02 -16.05 13.86
CA GLY A 299 -23.41 -15.58 13.87
C GLY A 299 -23.59 -14.15 13.37
N GLY A 300 -22.55 -13.55 12.77
CA GLY A 300 -22.63 -12.26 12.09
C GLY A 300 -23.43 -12.36 10.78
N GLN A 301 -23.87 -11.21 10.29
CA GLN A 301 -24.62 -11.11 9.04
C GLN A 301 -23.96 -10.09 8.12
N HIS A 302 -23.71 -10.48 6.87
CA HIS A 302 -23.31 -9.53 5.83
C HIS A 302 -24.52 -8.68 5.42
N LEU A 303 -24.37 -7.35 5.52
CA LEU A 303 -25.31 -6.42 4.93
C LEU A 303 -25.01 -6.25 3.43
N ALA A 304 -26.06 -5.98 2.65
CA ALA A 304 -25.89 -5.55 1.27
C ALA A 304 -25.01 -4.30 1.21
N PHE A 305 -24.17 -4.19 0.18
CA PHE A 305 -23.26 -3.05 0.03
C PHE A 305 -23.96 -1.69 0.08
N SER A 306 -25.10 -1.57 -0.60
CA SER A 306 -25.95 -0.38 -0.58
C SER A 306 -26.40 0.01 0.83
N LYS A 307 -26.70 -0.97 1.67
CA LYS A 307 -27.04 -0.75 3.08
C LYS A 307 -25.84 -0.32 3.91
N VAL A 308 -24.66 -0.92 3.69
CA VAL A 308 -23.40 -0.51 4.33
C VAL A 308 -23.13 0.98 4.08
N ILE A 309 -23.25 1.42 2.82
CA ILE A 309 -23.04 2.82 2.44
C ILE A 309 -24.13 3.73 3.04
N GLU A 310 -25.39 3.30 3.05
CA GLU A 310 -26.48 4.04 3.70
C GLU A 310 -26.18 4.29 5.19
N ASP A 311 -25.73 3.27 5.91
CA ASP A 311 -25.43 3.35 7.34
C ASP A 311 -24.21 4.23 7.62
N MET A 312 -23.15 4.13 6.80
CA MET A 312 -22.02 5.09 6.88
C MET A 312 -22.49 6.53 6.68
N ARG A 313 -23.36 6.79 5.70
CA ARG A 313 -23.90 8.13 5.44
C ARG A 313 -24.73 8.68 6.60
N LYS A 314 -25.39 7.80 7.36
CA LYS A 314 -26.17 8.14 8.56
C LYS A 314 -25.34 8.19 9.85
N SER A 315 -24.04 7.89 9.77
CA SER A 315 -23.15 7.83 10.93
C SER A 315 -22.28 9.08 11.04
N ILE A 316 -22.03 9.59 12.24
CA ILE A 316 -21.16 10.77 12.44
C ILE A 316 -19.70 10.39 12.18
N PHE A 317 -19.25 9.34 12.85
CA PHE A 317 -17.90 8.81 12.78
C PHE A 317 -17.91 7.39 12.22
N CYS A 318 -16.88 7.03 11.46
CA CYS A 318 -16.68 5.67 10.98
C CYS A 318 -15.27 5.21 11.31
N LEU A 319 -15.17 4.01 11.89
CA LEU A 319 -13.89 3.48 12.33
C LEU A 319 -13.09 2.99 11.12
N VAL A 320 -11.84 3.43 11.01
CA VAL A 320 -10.84 2.84 10.12
C VAL A 320 -9.96 1.95 10.99
N LEU A 321 -10.33 0.67 11.02
CA LEU A 321 -9.59 -0.32 11.77
C LEU A 321 -8.34 -0.76 11.01
N PRO A 322 -7.20 -0.94 11.72
CA PRO A 322 -6.05 -1.62 11.16
C PRO A 322 -6.45 -3.02 10.69
N GLY A 323 -6.01 -3.37 9.49
CA GLY A 323 -6.33 -4.61 8.79
C GLY A 323 -5.19 -4.96 7.85
N ASP A 324 -5.47 -5.57 6.71
CA ASP A 324 -4.41 -5.84 5.73
C ASP A 324 -3.80 -4.53 5.18
N SER A 325 -4.57 -3.43 5.18
CA SER A 325 -4.12 -2.08 4.82
C SER A 325 -4.95 -0.95 5.43
N ALA A 326 -4.34 0.21 5.70
CA ALA A 326 -5.06 1.46 6.02
C ALA A 326 -5.54 2.23 4.76
N SER A 327 -4.92 1.98 3.60
CA SER A 327 -5.40 2.47 2.29
C SER A 327 -6.51 1.60 1.71
N ALA A 328 -6.91 0.54 2.45
CA ALA A 328 -7.94 -0.39 2.05
C ALA A 328 -9.22 0.31 1.61
N ARG A 329 -9.96 -0.38 0.75
CA ARG A 329 -11.24 0.07 0.17
C ARG A 329 -12.20 0.69 1.20
N ARG A 330 -12.19 0.22 2.44
CA ARG A 330 -13.01 0.75 3.53
C ARG A 330 -12.75 2.24 3.80
N THR A 331 -11.49 2.68 3.75
CA THR A 331 -11.12 4.09 3.92
C THR A 331 -11.74 4.95 2.83
N THR A 332 -11.61 4.52 1.57
CA THR A 332 -12.25 5.17 0.41
C THR A 332 -13.77 5.29 0.57
N GLU A 333 -14.44 4.21 0.98
CA GLU A 333 -15.89 4.18 1.20
C GLU A 333 -16.34 5.13 2.32
N ILE A 334 -15.57 5.24 3.41
CA ILE A 334 -15.85 6.14 4.53
C ILE A 334 -15.79 7.60 4.07
N PHE A 335 -14.70 7.98 3.39
CA PHE A 335 -14.54 9.33 2.84
C PHE A 335 -15.68 9.67 1.88
N MET A 336 -15.96 8.78 0.94
CA MET A 336 -17.03 8.98 -0.05
C MET A 336 -18.43 9.03 0.57
N SER A 337 -18.68 8.28 1.64
CA SER A 337 -19.95 8.32 2.37
C SER A 337 -20.13 9.60 3.19
N GLY A 338 -19.08 10.42 3.30
CA GLY A 338 -19.10 11.63 4.12
C GLY A 338 -19.24 11.31 5.61
N CYS A 339 -18.69 10.18 6.06
CA CYS A 339 -18.60 9.79 7.46
C CYS A 339 -17.20 10.15 7.98
N ILE A 340 -17.06 10.82 9.12
CA ILE A 340 -15.74 11.29 9.59
C ILE A 340 -14.90 10.06 9.95
N PRO A 341 -13.79 9.77 9.24
CA PRO A 341 -12.94 8.64 9.56
C PRO A 341 -12.25 8.82 10.91
N VAL A 342 -12.28 7.76 11.72
CA VAL A 342 -11.54 7.63 12.98
C VAL A 342 -10.55 6.48 12.80
N PHE A 343 -9.29 6.82 12.54
CA PHE A 343 -8.21 5.85 12.40
C PHE A 343 -7.81 5.33 13.78
N LEU A 344 -7.71 4.01 13.95
CA LEU A 344 -7.36 3.43 15.23
C LEU A 344 -5.86 3.14 15.38
N GLY A 345 -5.26 3.68 16.46
CA GLY A 345 -3.93 3.35 17.01
C GLY A 345 -2.77 4.25 16.54
N PRO A 346 -1.70 4.43 17.35
CA PRO A 346 -0.40 4.86 16.85
C PRO A 346 0.59 3.67 16.76
N PRO A 347 1.66 3.82 15.96
CA PRO A 347 1.80 4.77 14.87
C PRO A 347 1.17 4.17 13.60
N TYR A 348 -0.11 3.76 13.58
CA TYR A 348 -0.56 2.91 12.49
C TYR A 348 -1.56 3.58 11.56
N GLY A 349 -1.14 3.75 10.31
CA GLY A 349 -2.01 4.14 9.22
C GLY A 349 -1.25 4.75 8.06
N SER A 350 -1.04 3.98 6.99
CA SER A 350 -0.80 4.62 5.70
C SER A 350 -2.01 5.54 5.43
N MET A 351 -1.73 6.83 5.27
CA MET A 351 -2.74 7.84 5.02
C MET A 351 -2.68 8.07 3.51
N PRO A 352 -3.50 7.36 2.71
CA PRO A 352 -3.42 7.48 1.27
C PRO A 352 -3.52 8.95 0.86
N PHE A 353 -2.62 9.38 0.00
CA PHE A 353 -2.50 10.79 -0.38
C PHE A 353 -2.25 11.73 0.80
N ALA A 354 -1.47 11.32 1.81
CA ALA A 354 -1.17 12.11 3.02
C ALA A 354 -0.73 13.55 2.75
N LYS A 355 -0.02 13.80 1.64
CA LYS A 355 0.45 15.13 1.23
C LYS A 355 -0.62 15.97 0.51
N ALA A 356 -1.70 15.35 0.03
CA ALA A 356 -2.76 15.99 -0.73
C ALA A 356 -4.10 16.06 0.01
N VAL A 357 -4.32 15.24 1.04
CA VAL A 357 -5.55 15.20 1.83
C VAL A 357 -5.38 15.91 3.17
N ASP A 358 -6.31 16.81 3.50
CA ASP A 358 -6.36 17.47 4.82
C ASP A 358 -6.94 16.52 5.88
N TYR A 359 -6.12 15.57 6.36
CA TYR A 359 -6.51 14.63 7.41
C TYR A 359 -6.80 15.33 8.73
N ARG A 360 -6.07 16.39 9.08
CA ARG A 360 -6.35 17.15 10.30
C ARG A 360 -7.75 17.77 10.24
N GLY A 361 -8.13 18.33 9.10
CA GLY A 361 -9.47 18.89 8.90
C GLY A 361 -10.56 17.82 8.79
N SER A 362 -10.26 16.64 8.26
CA SER A 362 -11.31 15.67 7.85
C SER A 362 -11.40 14.39 8.70
N SER A 363 -10.44 14.09 9.57
CA SER A 363 -10.38 12.82 10.31
C SER A 363 -10.05 12.98 11.80
N TYR A 364 -10.08 11.86 12.53
CA TYR A 364 -9.46 11.70 13.84
C TYR A 364 -8.54 10.48 13.84
N VAL A 365 -7.54 10.49 14.72
CA VAL A 365 -6.75 9.31 15.09
C VAL A 365 -7.02 9.00 16.55
N ALA A 366 -7.55 7.82 16.85
CA ALA A 366 -7.75 7.32 18.19
C ALA A 366 -6.50 6.59 18.67
N ASN A 367 -5.67 7.27 19.46
CA ASN A 367 -4.50 6.68 20.09
C ASN A 367 -4.90 5.93 21.38
N VAL A 368 -4.98 4.60 21.29
CA VAL A 368 -5.26 3.73 22.44
C VAL A 368 -3.95 3.27 23.07
N THR A 369 -3.71 3.63 24.34
CA THR A 369 -2.42 3.34 25.00
C THR A 369 -2.35 1.98 25.67
N GLN A 370 -3.49 1.41 26.07
CA GLN A 370 -3.55 0.06 26.66
C GLN A 370 -3.89 -0.99 25.60
N TYR A 371 -2.93 -1.85 25.32
CA TYR A 371 -3.05 -2.87 24.26
C TYR A 371 -3.59 -4.24 24.72
N GLY A 372 -3.80 -4.37 26.04
CA GLY A 372 -4.13 -5.57 26.81
C GLY A 372 -5.17 -6.55 26.25
N ASN A 373 -6.13 -6.05 25.47
CA ASN A 373 -7.29 -6.82 25.04
C ASN A 373 -7.40 -6.97 23.51
N TRP A 374 -6.60 -6.23 22.73
CA TRP A 374 -6.73 -6.21 21.27
C TRP A 374 -5.42 -6.45 20.54
N MET A 375 -4.25 -6.19 21.16
CA MET A 375 -2.94 -6.56 20.60
C MET A 375 -2.12 -7.50 21.51
N ASN A 376 -2.61 -7.82 22.73
CA ASN A 376 -1.91 -8.68 23.68
C ASN A 376 -2.37 -10.16 23.65
N THR A 377 -3.34 -10.53 22.80
CA THR A 377 -3.73 -11.94 22.60
C THR A 377 -2.46 -12.73 22.20
N PRO A 378 -2.12 -13.85 22.87
CA PRO A 378 -0.90 -14.60 22.58
C PRO A 378 -1.01 -15.27 21.21
N MET A 379 -0.67 -14.50 20.17
CA MET A 379 -0.54 -14.98 18.80
C MET A 379 0.77 -15.77 18.72
N LEU A 380 0.65 -17.09 18.84
CA LEU A 380 1.76 -18.02 18.83
C LEU A 380 2.56 -17.86 17.52
N SER A 381 3.75 -17.25 17.58
CA SER A 381 4.71 -17.43 16.50
C SER A 381 5.40 -18.77 16.71
N GLU A 382 5.28 -19.69 15.76
CA GLU A 382 6.02 -20.96 15.77
C GLU A 382 7.52 -20.81 15.54
N ASN A 383 8.05 -19.57 15.49
CA ASN A 383 9.47 -19.33 15.32
C ASN A 383 10.16 -19.03 16.67
N PRO A 384 10.76 -20.04 17.34
CA PRO A 384 11.44 -19.87 18.63
C PRO A 384 12.73 -19.04 18.55
N LEU A 385 13.11 -18.51 17.38
CA LEU A 385 14.26 -17.62 17.22
C LEU A 385 13.89 -16.12 17.22
N ASN A 386 12.61 -15.78 17.19
CA ASN A 386 12.14 -14.40 17.31
C ASN A 386 11.45 -14.19 18.66
N ASP A 387 12.13 -13.55 19.61
CA ASP A 387 11.54 -13.05 20.88
C ASP A 387 10.53 -11.89 20.66
N ARG A 388 10.03 -11.73 19.44
CA ARG A 388 8.99 -10.75 19.08
C ARG A 388 7.77 -11.53 18.62
N PRO A 389 6.59 -11.31 19.21
CA PRO A 389 5.41 -11.98 18.71
C PRO A 389 5.16 -11.52 17.26
N GLY A 390 4.87 -12.47 16.36
CA GLY A 390 4.90 -12.27 14.90
C GLY A 390 4.08 -11.07 14.41
N HIS A 391 3.02 -10.69 15.13
CA HIS A 391 2.19 -9.52 14.81
C HIS A 391 2.93 -8.19 14.90
N VAL A 392 3.93 -8.06 15.78
CA VAL A 392 4.74 -6.84 15.85
C VAL A 392 5.51 -6.66 14.55
N GLN A 393 5.92 -7.74 13.84
CA GLN A 393 6.61 -7.64 12.56
C GLN A 393 5.73 -7.06 11.44
N TRP A 394 4.44 -7.40 11.41
CA TRP A 394 3.50 -6.96 10.37
C TRP A 394 2.88 -5.59 10.65
N ILE A 395 2.68 -5.26 11.92
CA ILE A 395 2.23 -3.94 12.34
C ILE A 395 3.23 -2.83 11.93
N TRP A 396 4.52 -3.15 11.72
CA TRP A 396 5.48 -2.21 11.12
C TRP A 396 5.21 -1.88 9.64
N PHE A 397 4.35 -2.60 8.91
CA PHE A 397 3.94 -2.19 7.56
C PHE A 397 2.98 -0.99 7.60
N TRP A 398 2.30 -0.77 8.72
CA TRP A 398 1.37 0.35 8.90
C TRP A 398 2.08 1.64 9.32
N VAL A 399 3.27 1.92 8.80
CA VAL A 399 3.97 3.19 9.09
C VAL A 399 3.09 4.37 8.64
N PRO A 400 2.97 5.44 9.44
CA PRO A 400 2.26 6.63 9.01
C PRO A 400 3.01 7.31 7.87
N ASP A 401 2.29 7.63 6.81
CA ASP A 401 2.83 8.43 5.70
C ASP A 401 2.94 9.91 6.05
N ALA A 402 2.35 10.32 7.18
CA ALA A 402 2.48 11.65 7.75
C ALA A 402 2.80 11.57 9.24
N ASP A 403 3.58 12.54 9.72
CA ASP A 403 3.87 12.70 11.14
C ASP A 403 2.55 12.97 11.89
N ILE A 404 2.15 12.03 12.74
CA ILE A 404 0.93 12.11 13.57
C ILE A 404 0.90 13.41 14.41
N LYS A 405 2.06 13.99 14.74
CA LYS A 405 2.12 15.29 15.44
C LYS A 405 1.46 16.41 14.64
N GLN A 406 1.47 16.32 13.31
CA GLN A 406 0.82 17.30 12.43
C GLN A 406 -0.71 17.27 12.54
N LEU A 407 -1.29 16.17 13.04
CA LEU A 407 -2.73 16.05 13.27
C LEU A 407 -3.20 16.81 14.50
N GLY A 408 -2.29 17.17 15.42
CA GLY A 408 -2.57 18.04 16.57
C GLY A 408 -3.77 17.59 17.40
N ASP A 409 -4.79 18.44 17.46
CA ASP A 409 -6.06 18.23 18.18
C ASP A 409 -6.97 17.15 17.57
N SER A 410 -6.60 16.59 16.42
CA SER A 410 -7.28 15.44 15.82
C SER A 410 -6.76 14.10 16.34
N VAL A 411 -5.80 14.09 17.27
CA VAL A 411 -5.38 12.89 18.00
C VAL A 411 -6.17 12.77 19.29
N LEU A 412 -7.00 11.74 19.41
CA LEU A 412 -7.78 11.40 20.59
C LEU A 412 -7.00 10.37 21.42
N TYR A 413 -6.60 10.73 22.62
CA TYR A 413 -5.88 9.82 23.52
C TYR A 413 -6.88 9.07 24.40
N ALA A 414 -6.96 7.76 24.19
CA ALA A 414 -7.82 6.84 24.93
C ALA A 414 -6.95 5.88 25.73
N GLU A 415 -7.29 5.62 26.99
CA GLU A 415 -6.59 4.59 27.76
C GLU A 415 -6.94 3.21 27.19
N LYS A 416 -8.24 2.93 27.04
CA LYS A 416 -8.80 1.69 26.49
C LYS A 416 -9.62 1.97 25.23
N MET A 417 -9.86 0.92 24.43
CA MET A 417 -10.64 1.00 23.20
C MET A 417 -12.02 1.66 23.41
N LYS A 418 -12.78 1.18 24.40
CA LYS A 418 -14.10 1.72 24.75
C LYS A 418 -14.11 3.19 25.14
N ASP A 419 -12.97 3.74 25.57
CA ASP A 419 -12.86 5.15 25.98
C ASP A 419 -12.89 6.09 24.76
N ILE A 420 -12.77 5.57 23.54
CA ILE A 420 -13.01 6.33 22.31
C ILE A 420 -14.42 6.90 22.28
N ILE A 421 -15.43 6.16 22.76
CA ILE A 421 -16.84 6.59 22.72
C ILE A 421 -17.09 7.88 23.51
N PRO A 422 -16.75 7.98 24.82
CA PRO A 422 -16.91 9.23 25.55
C PRO A 422 -16.07 10.37 24.97
N LEU A 423 -14.88 10.09 24.40
CA LEU A 423 -14.08 11.11 23.71
C LEU A 423 -14.80 11.66 22.48
N LEU A 424 -15.34 10.79 21.62
CA LEU A 424 -16.11 11.21 20.44
C LEU A 424 -17.35 12.05 20.83
N ARG A 425 -18.06 11.66 21.90
CA ARG A 425 -19.22 12.42 22.41
C ARG A 425 -18.85 13.78 22.98
N SER A 426 -17.62 13.95 23.47
CA SER A 426 -17.13 15.20 24.02
C SER A 426 -16.82 16.26 22.96
N ILE A 427 -16.70 15.86 21.69
CA ILE A 427 -16.36 16.77 20.60
C ILE A 427 -17.52 17.75 20.37
N PRO A 428 -17.30 19.07 20.43
CA PRO A 428 -18.35 20.04 20.20
C PRO A 428 -18.95 19.92 18.80
N ASN A 429 -20.28 20.00 18.67
CA ASN A 429 -20.98 19.98 17.38
C ASN A 429 -20.46 20.98 16.35
N LYS A 430 -19.90 22.12 16.80
CA LYS A 430 -19.25 23.09 15.91
C LYS A 430 -18.03 22.47 15.21
N VAL A 431 -17.17 21.77 15.95
CA VAL A 431 -15.99 21.08 15.43
C VAL A 431 -16.40 19.95 14.49
N VAL A 432 -17.40 19.16 14.86
CA VAL A 432 -17.94 18.09 13.99
C VAL A 432 -18.42 18.66 12.65
N LYS A 433 -19.14 19.80 12.65
CA LYS A 433 -19.59 20.47 11.41
C LYS A 433 -18.43 20.98 10.57
N GLU A 434 -17.39 21.52 11.20
CA GLU A 434 -16.17 21.97 10.51
C GLU A 434 -15.46 20.77 9.85
N LYS A 435 -15.38 19.63 10.54
CA LYS A 435 -14.82 18.40 9.99
C LYS A 435 -15.64 17.83 8.83
N LEU A 436 -16.96 17.81 8.94
CA LEU A 436 -17.84 17.41 7.81
C LEU A 436 -17.65 18.32 6.59
N LYS A 437 -17.41 19.62 6.79
CA LYS A 437 -17.14 20.56 5.70
C LYS A 437 -15.79 20.27 5.04
N SER A 438 -14.73 20.05 5.82
CA SER A 438 -13.43 19.63 5.28
C SER A 438 -13.56 18.30 4.53
N LEU A 439 -14.24 17.31 5.12
CA LEU A 439 -14.50 16.03 4.48
C LEU A 439 -15.22 16.15 3.12
N ASP A 440 -16.18 17.08 2.99
CA ASP A 440 -16.86 17.35 1.71
C ASP A 440 -15.90 17.83 0.61
N GLN A 441 -14.87 18.59 0.99
CA GLN A 441 -13.83 19.09 0.09
C GLN A 441 -12.82 18.00 -0.29
N GLU A 442 -12.53 17.08 0.65
CA GLU A 442 -11.51 16.05 0.50
C GLU A 442 -12.03 14.78 -0.18
N ARG A 443 -13.31 14.43 -0.01
CA ARG A 443 -13.85 13.12 -0.44
C ARG A 443 -13.70 12.83 -1.95
N GLN A 444 -13.70 13.86 -2.81
CA GLN A 444 -13.55 13.64 -4.25
C GLN A 444 -12.15 13.14 -4.62
N LYS A 445 -11.12 13.42 -3.79
CA LYS A 445 -9.76 12.88 -3.97
C LYS A 445 -9.71 11.36 -3.81
N PHE A 446 -10.77 10.72 -3.31
CA PHE A 446 -10.92 9.27 -3.22
C PHE A 446 -11.75 8.69 -4.37
N ALA A 447 -12.21 9.53 -5.30
CA ALA A 447 -12.95 9.12 -6.49
C ALA A 447 -12.00 8.72 -7.61
N PHE A 448 -12.08 7.46 -8.04
CA PHE A 448 -11.38 7.00 -9.23
C PHE A 448 -12.25 7.24 -10.46
N GLN A 449 -11.75 8.08 -11.37
CA GLN A 449 -12.42 8.44 -12.63
C GLN A 449 -11.52 8.01 -13.79
N PRO A 450 -12.05 7.41 -14.88
CA PRO A 450 -11.25 7.00 -16.03
C PRO A 450 -10.88 8.19 -16.95
N SER A 451 -10.93 9.42 -16.42
CA SER A 451 -10.64 10.64 -17.16
C SER A 451 -10.11 11.71 -16.19
N VAL A 452 -9.36 12.67 -16.71
CA VAL A 452 -8.90 13.81 -15.92
C VAL A 452 -10.06 14.79 -15.76
N THR A 453 -10.49 15.00 -14.52
CA THR A 453 -11.62 15.89 -14.20
C THR A 453 -11.15 17.25 -13.72
N SER A 454 -12.01 18.27 -13.82
CA SER A 454 -11.75 19.61 -13.27
C SER A 454 -11.86 19.66 -11.75
N GLN A 455 -12.73 18.83 -11.15
CA GLN A 455 -12.73 18.61 -9.71
C GLN A 455 -11.62 17.62 -9.33
N PRO A 456 -10.95 17.77 -8.17
CA PRO A 456 -9.91 16.84 -7.74
C PRO A 456 -10.46 15.41 -7.58
N SER A 457 -9.99 14.49 -8.42
CA SER A 457 -10.19 13.04 -8.28
C SER A 457 -8.92 12.35 -7.75
N ALA A 458 -9.01 11.07 -7.39
CA ALA A 458 -7.83 10.26 -7.06
C ALA A 458 -6.80 10.27 -8.20
N ILE A 459 -7.29 10.23 -9.45
CA ILE A 459 -6.43 10.28 -10.63
C ILE A 459 -5.79 11.65 -10.83
N ASN A 460 -6.48 12.74 -10.50
CA ASN A 460 -5.85 14.07 -10.52
C ASN A 460 -4.68 14.14 -9.53
N VAL A 461 -4.85 13.61 -8.32
CA VAL A 461 -3.79 13.59 -7.30
C VAL A 461 -2.60 12.75 -7.77
N VAL A 462 -2.86 11.58 -8.35
CA VAL A 462 -1.81 10.71 -8.90
C VAL A 462 -1.05 11.40 -10.03
N LEU A 463 -1.75 12.01 -11.00
CA LEU A 463 -1.13 12.72 -12.11
C LEU A 463 -0.37 13.97 -11.65
N GLU A 464 -0.89 14.71 -10.67
CA GLU A 464 -0.20 15.86 -10.09
C GLU A 464 1.10 15.42 -9.40
N HIS A 465 1.09 14.31 -8.67
CA HIS A 465 2.31 13.73 -8.08
C HIS A 465 3.33 13.34 -9.16
N ILE A 466 2.89 12.59 -10.18
CA ILE A 466 3.75 12.20 -11.31
C ILE A 466 4.39 13.44 -11.94
N CYS A 467 3.57 14.43 -12.28
CA CYS A 467 4.00 15.56 -13.09
C CYS A 467 4.72 16.66 -12.28
N SER A 468 4.56 16.71 -10.96
CA SER A 468 5.37 17.57 -10.08
C SER A 468 6.70 16.92 -9.68
N THR A 469 6.81 15.59 -9.77
CA THR A 469 8.05 14.88 -9.45
C THR A 469 9.16 15.26 -10.43
N GLN A 470 10.31 15.67 -9.88
CA GLN A 470 11.50 15.95 -10.67
C GLN A 470 12.09 14.63 -11.16
N THR A 471 12.11 14.45 -12.48
CA THR A 471 12.97 13.45 -13.11
C THR A 471 14.40 13.98 -13.03
N GLY A 472 15.37 13.12 -12.70
CA GLY A 472 16.77 13.51 -12.60
C GLY A 472 17.28 13.90 -13.99
N GLY A 473 17.14 15.18 -14.34
CA GLY A 473 17.58 15.75 -15.60
C GLY A 473 19.07 16.04 -15.58
N ALA A 474 19.88 15.02 -15.82
CA ALA A 474 21.15 15.18 -16.52
C ALA A 474 21.32 13.90 -17.34
N ALA A 475 21.66 14.03 -18.62
CA ALA A 475 22.26 12.94 -19.35
C ALA A 475 23.41 12.43 -18.46
N ALA A 476 23.24 11.26 -17.85
CA ALA A 476 24.37 10.50 -17.41
C ALA A 476 25.21 10.33 -18.67
N GLU A 477 26.40 10.92 -18.70
CA GLU A 477 27.42 10.55 -19.65
C GLU A 477 27.34 9.04 -19.80
N ALA A 478 27.19 8.58 -21.05
CA ALA A 478 27.08 7.17 -21.36
C ALA A 478 28.11 6.40 -20.50
N PRO A 479 27.74 5.30 -19.83
CA PRO A 479 28.74 4.44 -19.22
C PRO A 479 29.54 3.85 -20.38
N GLY A 480 30.59 4.58 -20.79
CA GLY A 480 31.59 4.11 -21.72
C GLY A 480 32.12 2.82 -21.12
N SER A 481 31.93 1.72 -21.87
CA SER A 481 32.58 0.43 -21.69
C SER A 481 32.84 0.03 -20.23
N ALA A 482 32.03 -0.87 -19.69
CA ALA A 482 32.31 -1.56 -18.43
C ALA A 482 33.84 -1.77 -18.26
N PRO A 483 34.50 -1.07 -17.33
CA PRO A 483 35.89 -1.37 -17.06
C PRO A 483 35.85 -2.69 -16.29
N ALA A 484 36.61 -3.66 -16.80
CA ALA A 484 36.97 -4.83 -16.04
C ALA A 484 37.34 -4.39 -14.61
N VAL A 485 36.75 -5.07 -13.63
CA VAL A 485 36.95 -4.83 -12.20
C VAL A 485 38.44 -4.78 -11.90
N ALA A 486 38.98 -3.57 -11.87
CA ALA A 486 40.29 -3.26 -11.34
C ALA A 486 40.04 -2.43 -10.10
N SER A 487 40.27 -3.08 -8.95
CA SER A 487 40.27 -2.50 -7.62
C SER A 487 41.00 -1.15 -7.61
N ARG A 488 40.27 -0.08 -7.30
CA ARG A 488 40.86 1.13 -6.74
C ARG A 488 40.15 1.47 -5.45
N ASP A 489 40.96 1.61 -4.43
CA ASP A 489 40.63 1.86 -3.04
C ASP A 489 39.83 3.15 -2.89
N VAL A 490 38.51 3.00 -2.79
CA VAL A 490 37.67 3.95 -2.05
C VAL A 490 37.96 3.67 -0.58
N ALA A 491 38.37 4.69 0.19
CA ALA A 491 38.57 4.59 1.62
C ALA A 491 37.32 3.98 2.28
N GLN A 492 37.42 2.69 2.59
CA GLN A 492 36.37 1.91 3.21
C GLN A 492 36.19 2.40 4.63
N SER A 493 34.94 2.62 5.02
CA SER A 493 34.61 2.90 6.41
C SER A 493 35.16 1.73 7.27
N PRO A 494 35.80 2.01 8.43
CA PRO A 494 36.28 0.96 9.34
C PRO A 494 35.20 -0.07 9.69
N LEU A 495 33.93 0.34 9.65
CA LEU A 495 32.77 -0.51 9.90
C LEU A 495 32.56 -1.58 8.81
N ASP A 496 32.89 -1.28 7.55
CA ASP A 496 32.68 -2.20 6.42
C ASP A 496 33.77 -3.27 6.31
N ALA A 497 35.00 -2.93 6.72
CA ALA A 497 36.07 -3.90 6.89
C ALA A 497 35.79 -4.83 8.09
N GLN A 498 35.25 -4.27 9.17
CA GLN A 498 34.90 -5.01 10.38
C GLN A 498 33.71 -5.96 10.16
N ASN A 499 32.66 -5.51 9.45
CA ASN A 499 31.51 -6.35 9.08
C ASN A 499 31.91 -7.51 8.16
N ARG A 500 32.90 -7.33 7.27
CA ARG A 500 33.42 -8.41 6.44
C ARG A 500 34.22 -9.44 7.23
N LYS A 501 35.03 -9.00 8.21
CA LYS A 501 35.80 -9.90 9.09
C LYS A 501 34.88 -10.74 9.99
N VAL A 502 33.82 -10.13 10.52
CA VAL A 502 32.76 -10.83 11.29
C VAL A 502 32.01 -11.85 10.42
N ARG A 503 31.61 -11.47 9.20
CA ARG A 503 30.97 -12.41 8.25
C ARG A 503 31.88 -13.56 7.83
N GLY A 504 33.18 -13.29 7.66
CA GLY A 504 34.20 -14.31 7.36
C GLY A 504 34.38 -15.31 8.50
N GLY A 505 34.51 -14.82 9.74
CA GLY A 505 34.63 -15.66 10.93
C GLY A 505 33.38 -16.51 11.22
N ILE A 506 32.17 -15.95 11.00
CA ILE A 506 30.92 -16.71 11.14
C ILE A 506 30.82 -17.81 10.07
N ARG A 507 31.31 -17.56 8.85
CA ARG A 507 31.28 -18.54 7.75
C ARG A 507 32.23 -19.72 8.00
N GLU A 508 33.41 -19.48 8.57
CA GLU A 508 34.36 -20.55 8.95
C GLU A 508 33.90 -21.33 10.19
N ALA A 509 33.31 -20.65 11.18
CA ALA A 509 32.89 -21.29 12.43
C ALA A 509 31.60 -22.13 12.32
N SER A 510 30.71 -21.81 11.38
CA SER A 510 29.38 -22.43 11.30
C SER A 510 29.23 -23.55 10.25
N GLY A 511 30.16 -23.68 9.31
CA GLY A 511 30.06 -24.68 8.22
C GLY A 511 28.82 -24.53 7.31
N LEU A 512 28.04 -23.44 7.44
CA LEU A 512 26.78 -23.23 6.74
C LEU A 512 27.00 -22.83 5.27
N ARG A 513 26.39 -23.57 4.34
CA ARG A 513 26.29 -23.16 2.93
C ARG A 513 25.10 -22.22 2.75
N LEU A 514 25.35 -21.02 2.20
CA LEU A 514 24.38 -19.92 2.00
C LEU A 514 23.41 -20.14 0.82
N HIS A 515 22.94 -21.37 0.58
CA HIS A 515 21.94 -21.64 -0.45
C HIS A 515 20.51 -21.73 0.09
N ASP A 516 20.32 -21.52 1.40
CA ASP A 516 19.04 -21.60 2.08
C ASP A 516 18.72 -20.26 2.74
N GLN A 517 17.55 -19.67 2.44
CA GLN A 517 17.08 -18.38 2.97
C GLN A 517 17.10 -18.34 4.51
N SER A 518 16.89 -19.48 5.14
CA SER A 518 16.96 -19.67 6.60
C SER A 518 18.32 -19.26 7.17
N ASN A 519 19.41 -19.60 6.46
CA ASN A 519 20.78 -19.33 6.90
C ASN A 519 21.18 -17.87 6.69
N TYR A 520 20.59 -17.19 5.70
CA TYR A 520 20.84 -15.77 5.45
C TYR A 520 20.26 -14.89 6.57
N MET A 521 19.04 -15.22 7.03
CA MET A 521 18.35 -14.51 8.11
C MET A 521 19.04 -14.68 9.47
N ILE A 522 19.59 -15.87 9.75
CA ILE A 522 20.37 -16.13 10.97
C ILE A 522 21.64 -15.27 11.00
N VAL A 523 22.35 -15.16 9.87
CA VAL A 523 23.59 -14.36 9.77
C VAL A 523 23.29 -12.85 9.90
N GLN A 524 22.21 -12.35 9.29
CA GLN A 524 21.78 -10.96 9.46
C GLN A 524 21.45 -10.62 10.93
N SER A 525 20.70 -11.50 11.59
CA SER A 525 20.29 -11.30 12.99
C SER A 525 21.49 -11.31 13.95
N ALA A 526 22.46 -12.21 13.71
CA ALA A 526 23.70 -12.26 14.50
C ALA A 526 24.55 -10.98 14.34
N VAL A 527 24.62 -10.42 13.12
CA VAL A 527 25.36 -9.18 12.85
C VAL A 527 24.70 -7.98 13.54
N GLN A 528 23.37 -7.88 13.50
CA GLN A 528 22.64 -6.81 14.21
C GLN A 528 22.76 -6.93 15.73
N ALA A 529 22.72 -8.14 16.29
CA ALA A 529 22.90 -8.35 17.73
C ALA A 529 24.32 -7.96 18.20
N ALA A 530 25.34 -8.25 17.39
CA ALA A 530 26.72 -7.82 17.65
C ALA A 530 26.87 -6.29 17.60
N ALA A 531 26.24 -5.63 16.63
CA ALA A 531 26.23 -4.17 16.52
C ALA A 531 25.55 -3.51 17.73
N HIS A 532 24.42 -4.06 18.20
CA HIS A 532 23.71 -3.56 19.37
C HIS A 532 24.52 -3.71 20.67
N ARG A 533 25.21 -4.84 20.87
CA ARG A 533 26.08 -5.04 22.05
C ARG A 533 27.27 -4.09 22.05
N TYR A 534 27.86 -3.84 20.88
CA TYR A 534 28.96 -2.88 20.75
C TYR A 534 28.50 -1.45 21.06
N ALA A 535 27.30 -1.06 20.60
CA ALA A 535 26.69 0.22 20.93
C ALA A 535 26.43 0.37 22.44
N ALA A 536 25.84 -0.63 23.09
CA ALA A 536 25.58 -0.62 24.54
C ALA A 536 26.87 -0.59 25.39
N PHE A 537 27.92 -1.29 24.94
CA PHE A 537 29.24 -1.24 25.58
C PHE A 537 29.85 0.16 25.51
N ARG A 538 29.67 0.89 24.40
CA ARG A 538 30.15 2.29 24.27
C ARG A 538 29.35 3.28 25.11
N THR A 539 28.07 3.04 25.33
CA THR A 539 27.19 3.96 26.08
C THR A 539 27.18 3.69 27.58
N GLY A 540 27.80 2.59 28.03
CA GLY A 540 27.86 2.22 29.45
C GLY A 540 26.55 1.65 30.00
N GLU A 541 25.62 1.27 29.13
CA GLU A 541 24.34 0.66 29.52
C GLU A 541 24.56 -0.83 29.87
N SER A 542 24.04 -1.27 31.03
CA SER A 542 24.14 -2.68 31.43
C SER A 542 23.06 -3.52 30.75
N LEU A 543 23.49 -4.59 30.09
CA LEU A 543 22.59 -5.57 29.46
C LEU A 543 22.30 -6.72 30.41
N ASN A 544 21.03 -7.10 30.54
CA ASN A 544 20.61 -8.25 31.34
C ASN A 544 20.87 -9.56 30.56
N VAL A 545 21.88 -10.33 30.99
CA VAL A 545 22.42 -11.50 30.26
C VAL A 545 21.56 -12.78 30.45
N GLY A 546 20.52 -12.74 31.28
CA GLY A 546 19.70 -13.90 31.63
C GLY A 546 18.76 -14.46 30.55
N LEU A 547 18.83 -13.98 29.30
CA LEU A 547 17.82 -14.23 28.26
C LEU A 547 18.15 -15.34 27.24
N TYR A 548 19.33 -15.98 27.28
CA TYR A 548 19.70 -16.98 26.28
C TYR A 548 19.60 -18.41 26.83
N LYS A 549 18.44 -19.07 26.66
CA LYS A 549 18.18 -20.41 27.22
C LYS A 549 18.58 -21.60 26.32
N SER A 550 19.05 -21.38 25.09
CA SER A 550 19.54 -22.49 24.24
C SER A 550 21.07 -22.56 24.18
N ALA A 551 21.62 -23.77 24.22
CA ALA A 551 23.06 -24.02 24.20
C ALA A 551 23.76 -23.47 22.94
N ALA A 552 23.07 -23.43 21.80
CA ALA A 552 23.58 -22.86 20.55
C ALA A 552 23.70 -21.32 20.61
N ALA A 553 22.68 -20.63 21.13
CA ALA A 553 22.72 -19.18 21.32
C ALA A 553 23.76 -18.78 22.38
N ALA A 554 23.91 -19.59 23.43
CA ALA A 554 24.96 -19.42 24.42
C ALA A 554 26.36 -19.62 23.83
N SER A 555 26.56 -20.61 22.94
CA SER A 555 27.84 -20.84 22.26
C SER A 555 28.22 -19.65 21.37
N VAL A 556 27.31 -19.20 20.51
CA VAL A 556 27.54 -18.06 19.61
C VAL A 556 27.79 -16.76 20.39
N ALA A 557 27.04 -16.54 21.48
CA ALA A 557 27.26 -15.39 22.36
C ALA A 557 28.61 -15.46 23.10
N ASN A 558 29.05 -16.66 23.50
CA ASN A 558 30.36 -16.87 24.13
C ASN A 558 31.50 -16.69 23.12
N GLU A 559 31.35 -17.17 21.87
CA GLU A 559 32.29 -16.96 20.77
C GLU A 559 32.47 -15.47 20.47
N ALA A 560 31.37 -14.73 20.37
CA ALA A 560 31.38 -13.28 20.12
C ALA A 560 32.00 -12.48 21.28
N THR A 561 31.75 -12.93 22.52
CA THR A 561 32.34 -12.31 23.72
C THR A 561 33.84 -12.60 23.81
N ARG A 562 34.29 -13.80 23.43
CA ARG A 562 35.71 -14.15 23.35
C ARG A 562 36.42 -13.32 22.28
N ALA A 563 35.84 -13.22 21.08
CA ALA A 563 36.38 -12.39 20.00
C ALA A 563 36.45 -10.89 20.38
N ALA A 564 35.45 -10.36 21.08
CA ALA A 564 35.46 -8.98 21.57
C ALA A 564 36.54 -8.73 22.65
N ARG A 565 36.82 -9.71 23.51
CA ARG A 565 37.89 -9.62 24.51
C ARG A 565 39.28 -9.72 23.90
N GLU A 566 39.48 -10.60 22.92
CA GLU A 566 40.73 -10.72 22.16
C GLU A 566 41.03 -9.43 21.36
N MET A 567 40.00 -8.74 20.89
CA MET A 567 40.13 -7.44 20.23
C MET A 567 40.37 -6.26 21.18
N SER A 568 40.14 -6.41 22.50
CA SER A 568 40.40 -5.36 23.50
C SER A 568 41.75 -5.52 24.20
N SER A 569 42.46 -6.64 24.00
CA SER A 569 43.84 -6.83 24.49
C SER A 569 44.90 -6.27 23.55
N ASP A 570 44.53 -5.95 22.30
CA ASP A 570 45.39 -5.31 21.30
C ASP A 570 44.97 -3.84 21.11
N GLY A 571 45.18 -3.02 22.14
CA GLY A 571 45.26 -1.55 22.08
C GLY A 571 44.13 -0.78 21.40
#